data_AF-A0A1F4PQC4-F1
#
_entry.id   AF-A0A1F4PQC4-F1
#
_cell.length_a   1.000
_cell.length_b   1.000
_cell.length_c   1.000
_cell.angle_alpha   90.00
_cell.angle_beta   90.00
_cell.angle_gamma   90.00
#
_symmetry.space_group_name_H-M   'P 1'
#
loop_
_entity.id
_entity.type
_entity.pdbx_description
1 polymer ?
#
loop_
_entity_poly.entity_id
_entity_poly.type
_entity_poly.pdbx_seq_one_letter_code
_entity_poly.pdbx_strand_id
1 'polypeptide(L)'
;MTINNNRFDFIPLTHILLACTITTILSAVAIFHNLVLILTILYGATILFFMFKKKYTQCFIWLICALFSTQAYLTVQRDLKKFQEHASFLQTPCIVKGVILQKQASDLHKEQTTLLLQTFNIYNKAAGVIKASKKIVLLMPSKRAQKFLEGQTLTIFKAMLSQPKPDEEYRTYLIKEGIWATAFITSERIFINNGDNRSWFAQSSTLFAQFLHRSTINLFNPLFLGKREKTITNLSIQHQSLYWGIVHHMARSGIHLVTLFGLFMGLFHYARIKHFYRYLICGILMFGYLEISIPSLSFLRALSMIMIQIIGKMHKFQYSSVHALTLTTLFTVSYNPWCILFLDFQLSFGITAVIIWLFQRKWAKTVAFAPKIIIPS
;
A
#
# COMPACT_ATOMS: atom_id res chain seq x y z
N MET A 1 42.60 -13.47 -29.13
CA MET A 1 41.14 -13.63 -29.33
C MET A 1 40.47 -12.34 -28.90
N THR A 2 40.23 -11.47 -29.88
CA THR A 2 39.63 -10.15 -29.71
C THR A 2 38.12 -10.31 -29.51
N ILE A 3 37.65 -10.17 -28.28
CA ILE A 3 36.22 -10.08 -27.99
C ILE A 3 35.74 -8.73 -28.50
N ASN A 4 35.04 -8.79 -29.62
CA ASN A 4 34.37 -7.69 -30.29
C ASN A 4 33.32 -7.09 -29.34
N ASN A 5 33.70 -6.01 -28.66
CA ASN A 5 32.86 -5.26 -27.72
C ASN A 5 31.84 -4.41 -28.51
N ASN A 6 30.89 -5.07 -29.15
CA ASN A 6 29.86 -4.42 -29.95
C ASN A 6 28.64 -4.05 -29.09
N ARG A 7 28.47 -2.73 -28.89
CA ARG A 7 27.20 -1.99 -28.90
C ARG A 7 26.11 -2.33 -27.87
N PHE A 8 26.46 -2.39 -26.60
CA PHE A 8 25.56 -1.92 -25.56
C PHE A 8 26.33 -0.93 -24.70
N ASP A 9 26.28 0.35 -25.05
CA ASP A 9 26.56 1.40 -24.07
C ASP A 9 25.60 1.13 -22.91
N PHE A 10 26.14 0.59 -21.81
CA PHE A 10 25.37 0.27 -20.63
C PHE A 10 24.81 1.59 -20.10
N ILE A 11 23.58 1.91 -20.50
CA ILE A 11 22.83 3.00 -19.88
C ILE A 11 22.78 2.64 -18.40
N PRO A 12 23.24 3.52 -17.51
CA PRO A 12 23.21 3.25 -16.08
C PRO A 12 21.79 2.82 -15.68
N LEU A 13 21.69 1.69 -14.98
CA LEU A 13 20.42 1.13 -14.51
C LEU A 13 19.55 2.19 -13.79
N THR A 14 20.21 3.18 -13.15
CA THR A 14 19.59 4.38 -12.57
C THR A 14 18.69 5.12 -13.56
N HIS A 15 19.19 5.43 -14.76
CA HIS A 15 18.44 6.22 -15.75
C HIS A 15 17.27 5.44 -16.32
N ILE A 16 17.42 4.12 -16.52
CA ILE A 16 16.35 3.26 -17.00
C ILE A 16 15.21 3.25 -15.98
N LEU A 17 15.53 2.93 -14.73
CA LEU A 17 14.54 2.85 -13.65
C LEU A 17 13.83 4.19 -13.44
N LEU A 18 14.60 5.29 -13.45
CA LEU A 18 14.06 6.63 -13.21
C LEU A 18 13.21 7.14 -14.38
N ALA A 19 13.59 6.83 -15.62
CA ALA A 19 12.75 7.10 -16.78
C ALA A 19 11.44 6.31 -16.71
N CYS A 20 11.50 5.01 -16.39
CA CYS A 20 10.32 4.16 -16.23
C CYS A 20 9.37 4.67 -15.13
N THR A 21 9.88 5.10 -13.97
CA THR A 21 9.01 5.63 -12.92
C THR A 21 8.37 6.95 -13.28
N ILE A 22 9.13 7.90 -13.80
CA ILE A 22 8.60 9.22 -14.18
C ILE A 22 7.52 9.05 -15.26
N THR A 23 7.81 8.27 -16.30
CA THR A 23 6.86 8.01 -17.39
C THR A 23 5.63 7.26 -16.91
N THR A 24 5.77 6.27 -16.02
CA THR A 24 4.63 5.56 -15.44
C THR A 24 3.77 6.49 -14.59
N ILE A 25 4.37 7.35 -13.76
CA ILE A 25 3.63 8.34 -12.95
C ILE A 25 2.90 9.34 -13.84
N LEU A 26 3.59 9.89 -14.84
CA LEU A 26 3.01 10.85 -15.78
C LEU A 26 1.87 10.21 -16.60
N SER A 27 2.06 8.96 -17.03
CA SER A 27 1.03 8.21 -17.74
C SER A 27 -0.19 7.97 -16.86
N ALA A 28 -0.02 7.61 -15.59
CA ALA A 28 -1.13 7.44 -14.66
C ALA A 28 -1.92 8.73 -14.50
N VAL A 29 -1.25 9.87 -14.32
CA VAL A 29 -1.90 11.20 -14.25
C VAL A 29 -2.68 11.49 -15.54
N ALA A 30 -2.08 11.29 -16.70
CA ALA A 30 -2.73 11.54 -17.98
C ALA A 30 -3.88 10.56 -18.30
N ILE A 31 -3.83 9.32 -17.80
CA ILE A 31 -4.95 8.37 -17.85
C ILE A 31 -6.17 8.93 -17.10
N PHE A 32 -5.98 9.55 -15.93
CA PHE A 32 -7.07 10.13 -15.17
C PHE A 32 -7.71 11.36 -15.84
N HIS A 33 -6.94 12.09 -16.65
CA HIS A 33 -7.44 13.22 -17.46
C HIS A 33 -7.93 12.81 -18.86
N ASN A 34 -8.13 11.52 -19.14
CA ASN A 34 -8.54 11.00 -20.46
C ASN A 34 -7.60 11.36 -21.62
N LEU A 35 -6.32 11.63 -21.35
CA LEU A 35 -5.31 11.99 -22.37
C LEU A 35 -4.57 10.76 -22.95
N VAL A 36 -5.20 9.59 -22.90
CA VAL A 36 -4.57 8.29 -23.26
C VAL A 36 -4.16 8.24 -24.72
N LEU A 37 -4.96 8.81 -25.63
CA LEU A 37 -4.63 8.90 -27.05
C LEU A 37 -3.36 9.74 -27.30
N ILE A 38 -3.20 10.83 -26.56
CA ILE A 38 -2.04 11.70 -26.68
C ILE A 38 -0.78 10.98 -26.18
N LEU A 39 -0.90 10.23 -25.08
CA LEU A 39 0.20 9.41 -24.56
C LEU A 39 0.65 8.35 -25.56
N THR A 40 -0.29 7.62 -26.19
CA THR A 40 0.07 6.54 -27.14
C THR A 40 0.76 7.11 -28.38
N ILE A 41 0.29 8.25 -28.89
CA ILE A 41 0.95 8.96 -29.99
C ILE A 41 2.37 9.41 -29.59
N LEU A 42 2.54 9.95 -28.38
CA LEU A 42 3.84 10.41 -27.89
C LEU A 42 4.85 9.25 -27.72
N TYR A 43 4.40 8.11 -27.17
CA TYR A 43 5.23 6.90 -27.10
C TYR A 43 5.59 6.38 -28.50
N GLY A 44 4.64 6.34 -29.43
CA GLY A 44 4.88 5.94 -30.81
C GLY A 44 5.92 6.83 -31.50
N ALA A 45 5.75 8.16 -31.40
CA ALA A 45 6.65 9.13 -32.01
C ALA A 45 8.08 9.07 -31.43
N THR A 46 8.22 8.93 -30.11
CA THR A 46 9.53 8.81 -29.46
C THR A 46 10.26 7.51 -29.83
N ILE A 47 9.56 6.38 -29.86
CA ILE A 47 10.13 5.09 -30.29
C ILE A 47 10.59 5.16 -31.74
N LEU A 48 9.74 5.67 -32.65
CA LEU A 48 10.09 5.85 -34.07
C LEU A 48 11.29 6.78 -34.26
N PHE A 49 11.37 7.88 -33.51
CA PHE A 49 12.51 8.80 -33.52
C PHE A 49 13.83 8.11 -33.14
N PHE A 50 13.82 7.33 -32.06
CA PHE A 50 15.02 6.60 -31.63
C PHE A 50 15.39 5.44 -32.56
N MET A 51 14.40 4.80 -33.18
CA MET A 51 14.62 3.80 -34.24
C MET A 51 15.32 4.44 -35.45
N PHE A 52 14.87 5.63 -35.88
CA PHE A 52 15.49 6.37 -36.98
C PHE A 52 16.94 6.78 -36.66
N LYS A 53 17.21 7.16 -35.40
CA LYS A 53 18.57 7.46 -34.91
C LYS A 53 19.43 6.22 -34.64
N LYS A 54 18.93 5.00 -34.91
CA LYS A 54 19.60 3.72 -34.62
C LYS A 54 20.05 3.58 -33.16
N LYS A 55 19.34 4.22 -32.22
CA LYS A 55 19.61 4.19 -30.78
C LYS A 55 18.75 3.12 -30.08
N TYR A 56 19.02 1.86 -30.37
CA TYR A 56 18.19 0.72 -29.93
C TYR A 56 18.01 0.62 -28.41
N THR A 57 19.03 0.99 -27.61
CA THR A 57 18.92 0.98 -26.15
C THR A 57 17.85 1.95 -25.64
N GLN A 58 17.72 3.13 -26.28
CA GLN A 58 16.68 4.11 -25.93
C GLN A 58 15.30 3.63 -26.37
N CYS A 59 15.19 3.00 -27.54
CA CYS A 59 13.94 2.34 -27.97
C CYS A 59 13.48 1.31 -26.94
N PHE A 60 14.40 0.47 -26.46
CA PHE A 60 14.09 -0.58 -25.48
C PHE A 60 13.55 0.00 -24.16
N ILE A 61 14.16 1.09 -23.66
CA ILE A 61 13.67 1.79 -22.46
C ILE A 61 12.25 2.32 -22.67
N TRP A 62 12.00 3.02 -23.78
CA TRP A 62 10.67 3.58 -24.07
C TRP A 62 9.62 2.50 -24.30
N LEU A 63 9.99 1.35 -24.86
CA LEU A 63 9.12 0.19 -24.98
C LEU A 63 8.72 -0.34 -23.59
N ILE A 64 9.67 -0.48 -22.66
CA ILE A 64 9.37 -0.87 -21.28
C ILE A 64 8.44 0.16 -20.61
N CYS A 65 8.70 1.45 -20.79
CA CYS A 65 7.84 2.52 -20.26
C CYS A 65 6.40 2.42 -20.80
N ALA A 66 6.25 2.15 -22.10
CA ALA A 66 4.95 1.97 -22.74
C ALA A 66 4.20 0.74 -22.20
N LEU A 67 4.92 -0.37 -21.93
CA LEU A 67 4.32 -1.57 -21.32
C LEU A 67 3.78 -1.28 -19.91
N PHE A 68 4.56 -0.62 -19.05
CA PHE A 68 4.10 -0.25 -17.71
C PHE A 68 2.92 0.73 -17.74
N SER A 69 2.96 1.71 -18.66
CA SER A 69 1.85 2.66 -18.85
C SER A 69 0.57 1.97 -19.32
N THR A 70 0.70 1.02 -20.25
CA THR A 70 -0.44 0.21 -20.73
C THR A 70 -1.00 -0.65 -19.61
N GLN A 71 -0.15 -1.27 -18.80
CA GLN A 71 -0.57 -2.05 -17.63
C GLN A 71 -1.31 -1.20 -16.60
N ALA A 72 -0.82 0.02 -16.32
CA ALA A 72 -1.50 0.96 -15.44
C ALA A 72 -2.88 1.35 -15.99
N TYR A 73 -2.99 1.63 -17.29
CA TYR A 73 -4.27 1.92 -17.95
C TYR A 73 -5.26 0.76 -17.85
N LEU A 74 -4.83 -0.46 -18.18
CA LEU A 74 -5.68 -1.65 -18.08
C LEU A 74 -6.16 -1.89 -16.64
N THR A 75 -5.31 -1.59 -15.65
CA THR A 75 -5.67 -1.70 -14.23
C THR A 75 -6.74 -0.68 -13.84
N VAL A 76 -6.59 0.60 -14.23
CA VAL A 76 -7.61 1.65 -14.02
C VAL A 76 -8.95 1.24 -14.62
N GLN A 77 -8.94 0.79 -15.89
CA GLN A 77 -10.17 0.40 -16.58
C GLN A 77 -10.85 -0.82 -15.94
N ARG A 78 -10.06 -1.82 -15.54
CA ARG A 78 -10.55 -2.98 -14.82
C ARG A 78 -11.21 -2.58 -13.50
N ASP A 79 -10.60 -1.67 -12.75
CA ASP A 79 -11.09 -1.26 -11.45
C ASP A 79 -12.37 -0.41 -11.57
N LEU A 80 -12.45 0.48 -12.57
CA LEU A 80 -13.67 1.21 -12.92
C LEU A 80 -14.80 0.27 -13.33
N LYS A 81 -14.51 -0.71 -14.19
CA LYS A 81 -15.50 -1.71 -14.62
C LYS A 81 -16.03 -2.51 -13.43
N LYS A 82 -15.14 -3.01 -12.56
CA LYS A 82 -15.53 -3.73 -11.32
C LYS A 82 -16.38 -2.87 -10.38
N PHE A 83 -16.11 -1.57 -10.33
CA PHE A 83 -16.86 -0.63 -9.50
C PHE A 83 -18.29 -0.43 -10.03
N GLN A 84 -18.45 -0.31 -11.35
CA GLN A 84 -19.74 -0.14 -12.02
C GLN A 84 -20.54 -1.45 -12.15
N GLU A 85 -19.86 -2.59 -12.17
CA GLU A 85 -20.50 -3.90 -12.24
C GLU A 85 -21.49 -4.10 -11.08
N HIS A 86 -22.66 -4.64 -11.40
CA HIS A 86 -23.76 -4.92 -10.47
C HIS A 86 -24.40 -3.66 -9.85
N ALA A 87 -24.38 -2.53 -10.56
CA ALA A 87 -25.08 -1.31 -10.17
C ALA A 87 -26.58 -1.52 -9.88
N SER A 88 -27.21 -2.57 -10.44
CA SER A 88 -28.60 -2.95 -10.18
C SER A 88 -28.89 -3.36 -8.72
N PHE A 89 -27.86 -3.60 -7.90
CA PHE A 89 -27.98 -3.91 -6.48
C PHE A 89 -27.86 -2.67 -5.58
N LEU A 90 -27.51 -1.52 -6.16
CA LEU A 90 -27.42 -0.25 -5.45
C LEU A 90 -28.82 0.32 -5.20
N GLN A 91 -28.99 1.01 -4.07
CA GLN A 91 -30.22 1.65 -3.60
C GLN A 91 -31.44 0.72 -3.41
N THR A 92 -31.29 -0.58 -3.68
CA THR A 92 -32.29 -1.61 -3.41
C THR A 92 -32.00 -2.36 -2.10
N PRO A 93 -33.03 -2.84 -1.37
CA PRO A 93 -32.83 -3.59 -0.14
C PRO A 93 -32.24 -4.99 -0.43
N CYS A 94 -30.97 -5.18 -0.11
CA CYS A 94 -30.25 -6.43 -0.33
C CYS A 94 -30.02 -7.22 0.96
N ILE A 95 -29.86 -8.54 0.84
CA ILE A 95 -29.32 -9.40 1.90
C ILE A 95 -27.85 -9.62 1.60
N VAL A 96 -26.97 -9.19 2.51
CA VAL A 96 -25.53 -9.27 2.35
C VAL A 96 -24.97 -10.29 3.33
N LYS A 97 -24.26 -11.30 2.82
CA LYS A 97 -23.51 -12.26 3.62
C LYS A 97 -22.02 -12.04 3.40
N GLY A 98 -21.24 -11.93 4.47
CA GLY A 98 -19.81 -11.69 4.37
C GLY A 98 -19.05 -11.88 5.68
N VAL A 99 -17.72 -11.78 5.62
CA VAL A 99 -16.85 -11.81 6.81
C VAL A 99 -16.37 -10.40 7.14
N ILE A 100 -16.26 -10.09 8.43
CA ILE A 100 -15.67 -8.82 8.89
C ILE A 100 -14.15 -8.94 8.74
N LEU A 101 -13.58 -8.19 7.81
CA LEU A 101 -12.12 -8.14 7.65
C LEU A 101 -11.49 -7.25 8.71
N GLN A 102 -12.08 -6.07 8.92
CA GLN A 102 -11.49 -5.05 9.76
C GLN A 102 -12.57 -4.21 10.43
N LYS A 103 -12.28 -3.79 11.66
CA LYS A 103 -13.09 -2.86 12.43
C LYS A 103 -12.29 -1.61 12.72
N GLN A 104 -12.81 -0.46 12.30
CA GLN A 104 -12.21 0.84 12.59
C GLN A 104 -13.23 1.72 13.30
N ALA A 105 -12.88 2.22 14.48
CA ALA A 105 -13.68 3.23 15.18
C ALA A 105 -13.55 4.58 14.45
N SER A 106 -14.67 5.29 14.24
CA SER A 106 -14.67 6.61 13.62
C SER A 106 -14.22 7.70 14.60
N ASP A 107 -13.73 8.81 14.05
CA ASP A 107 -13.15 9.94 14.76
C ASP A 107 -14.21 10.82 15.46
N LEU A 108 -13.86 11.21 16.70
CA LEU A 108 -14.25 12.33 17.59
C LEU A 108 -15.67 12.95 17.57
N HIS A 109 -16.43 12.97 16.49
CA HIS A 109 -17.70 13.71 16.40
C HIS A 109 -18.92 12.86 16.04
N LYS A 110 -18.72 11.66 15.51
CA LYS A 110 -19.82 10.73 15.18
C LYS A 110 -19.56 9.43 15.93
N GLU A 111 -20.48 9.03 16.81
CA GLU A 111 -20.46 7.71 17.47
C GLU A 111 -20.73 6.58 16.44
N GLN A 112 -19.97 6.52 15.37
CA GLN A 112 -20.09 5.55 14.31
C GLN A 112 -18.80 4.72 14.26
N THR A 113 -18.94 3.44 13.96
CA THR A 113 -17.83 2.52 13.71
C THR A 113 -17.99 2.03 12.28
N THR A 114 -16.90 2.09 11.52
CA THR A 114 -16.81 1.55 10.17
C THR A 114 -16.36 0.09 10.24
N LEU A 115 -17.15 -0.82 9.68
CA LEU A 115 -16.76 -2.22 9.49
C LEU A 115 -16.47 -2.44 8.00
N LEU A 116 -15.31 -2.99 7.69
CA LEU A 116 -14.99 -3.47 6.35
C LEU A 116 -15.43 -4.93 6.23
N LEU A 117 -16.43 -5.18 5.37
CA LEU A 117 -16.99 -6.50 5.12
C LEU A 117 -16.53 -7.01 3.76
N GLN A 118 -16.01 -8.23 3.70
CA GLN A 118 -15.85 -8.95 2.43
C GLN A 118 -17.06 -9.83 2.20
N THR A 119 -17.80 -9.57 1.13
CA THR A 119 -19.02 -10.32 0.82
C THR A 119 -18.67 -11.69 0.25
N PHE A 120 -19.49 -12.69 0.59
CA PHE A 120 -19.54 -13.96 -0.12
C PHE A 120 -20.65 -13.91 -1.15
N ASN A 121 -21.86 -13.59 -0.67
CA ASN A 121 -23.07 -13.56 -1.48
C ASN A 121 -23.86 -12.29 -1.20
N ILE A 122 -24.37 -11.68 -2.27
CA ILE A 122 -25.30 -10.55 -2.22
C ILE A 122 -26.58 -11.00 -2.90
N TYR A 123 -27.68 -10.98 -2.17
CA TYR A 123 -28.98 -11.35 -2.68
C TYR A 123 -29.90 -10.14 -2.78
N ASN A 124 -30.52 -10.00 -3.94
CA ASN A 124 -31.60 -9.05 -4.17
C ASN A 124 -32.80 -9.81 -4.75
N LYS A 125 -34.00 -9.53 -4.23
CA LYS A 125 -35.24 -10.12 -4.75
C LYS A 125 -35.47 -9.80 -6.23
N ALA A 126 -35.00 -8.64 -6.71
CA ALA A 126 -35.19 -8.18 -8.08
C ALA A 126 -34.09 -8.63 -9.05
N ALA A 127 -32.86 -8.82 -8.58
CA ALA A 127 -31.67 -9.02 -9.43
C ALA A 127 -30.96 -10.36 -9.23
N GLY A 128 -31.48 -11.24 -8.35
CA GLY A 128 -30.92 -12.56 -8.09
C GLY A 128 -29.80 -12.60 -7.05
N VAL A 129 -29.04 -13.70 -7.02
CA VAL A 129 -27.89 -13.90 -6.13
C VAL A 129 -26.60 -13.66 -6.91
N ILE A 130 -25.75 -12.77 -6.40
CA ILE A 130 -24.36 -12.67 -6.86
C ILE A 130 -23.45 -13.36 -5.85
N LYS A 131 -22.64 -14.30 -6.31
CA LYS A 131 -21.44 -14.76 -5.59
C LYS A 131 -20.31 -13.79 -5.92
N ALA A 132 -20.05 -12.85 -5.03
CA ALA A 132 -19.05 -11.81 -5.28
C ALA A 132 -18.22 -11.54 -4.04
N SER A 133 -16.91 -11.70 -4.19
CA SER A 133 -15.87 -11.35 -3.21
C SER A 133 -15.59 -9.84 -3.21
N LYS A 134 -16.64 -9.03 -3.00
CA LYS A 134 -16.57 -7.56 -3.02
C LYS A 134 -16.36 -7.02 -1.60
N LYS A 135 -15.61 -5.93 -1.46
CA LYS A 135 -15.46 -5.23 -0.17
C LYS A 135 -16.53 -4.15 -0.04
N ILE A 136 -17.18 -4.08 1.11
CA ILE A 136 -18.24 -3.11 1.42
C ILE A 136 -17.92 -2.46 2.77
N VAL A 137 -18.11 -1.15 2.88
CA VAL A 137 -17.98 -0.43 4.15
C VAL A 137 -19.35 -0.28 4.78
N LEU A 138 -19.46 -0.71 6.04
CA LEU A 138 -20.67 -0.60 6.84
C LEU A 138 -20.47 0.46 7.91
N LEU A 139 -21.33 1.48 7.89
CA LEU A 139 -21.39 2.53 8.89
C LEU A 139 -22.49 2.17 9.89
N MET A 140 -22.12 2.01 11.16
CA MET A 140 -23.08 1.66 12.22
C MET A 140 -22.76 2.37 13.55
N PRO A 141 -23.74 2.56 14.45
CA PRO A 141 -23.49 3.16 15.76
C PRO A 141 -22.46 2.38 16.61
N SER A 142 -21.58 3.10 17.29
CA SER A 142 -20.42 2.57 18.01
C SER A 142 -20.78 1.59 19.13
N LYS A 143 -21.92 1.82 19.81
CA LYS A 143 -22.47 0.93 20.85
C LYS A 143 -22.82 -0.44 20.28
N ARG A 144 -23.35 -0.50 19.04
CA ARG A 144 -23.73 -1.75 18.38
C ARG A 144 -22.51 -2.48 17.82
N ALA A 145 -21.58 -1.73 17.25
CA ALA A 145 -20.36 -2.27 16.65
C ALA A 145 -19.46 -3.00 17.67
N GLN A 146 -19.55 -2.68 18.96
CA GLN A 146 -18.79 -3.36 20.02
C GLN A 146 -19.04 -4.88 20.05
N LYS A 147 -20.26 -5.33 19.73
CA LYS A 147 -20.65 -6.75 19.75
C LYS A 147 -19.97 -7.62 18.68
N PHE A 148 -19.41 -7.00 17.64
CA PHE A 148 -18.80 -7.70 16.52
C PHE A 148 -17.27 -7.74 16.62
N LEU A 149 -16.71 -8.91 16.29
CA LEU A 149 -15.28 -9.20 16.27
C LEU A 149 -14.79 -9.41 14.83
N GLU A 150 -13.53 -9.06 14.57
CA GLU A 150 -12.87 -9.35 13.28
C GLU A 150 -12.84 -10.86 13.02
N GLY A 151 -13.06 -11.28 11.78
CA GLY A 151 -13.15 -12.67 11.37
C GLY A 151 -14.53 -13.33 11.54
N GLN A 152 -15.53 -12.64 12.10
CA GLN A 152 -16.89 -13.19 12.19
C GLN A 152 -17.65 -13.09 10.86
N THR A 153 -18.49 -14.08 10.58
CA THR A 153 -19.41 -14.03 9.44
C THR A 153 -20.74 -13.39 9.83
N LEU A 154 -21.16 -12.40 9.05
CA LEU A 154 -22.39 -11.65 9.24
C LEU A 154 -23.35 -11.89 8.08
N THR A 155 -24.63 -12.05 8.41
CA THR A 155 -25.74 -11.90 7.48
C THR A 155 -26.54 -10.66 7.85
N ILE A 156 -26.59 -9.72 6.92
CA ILE A 156 -27.26 -8.43 7.10
C ILE A 156 -28.49 -8.41 6.20
N PHE A 157 -29.66 -8.22 6.81
CA PHE A 157 -30.91 -8.14 6.08
C PHE A 157 -31.28 -6.69 5.77
N LYS A 158 -31.79 -6.45 4.55
CA LYS A 158 -32.23 -5.13 4.06
C LYS A 158 -31.12 -4.05 4.12
N ALA A 159 -29.89 -4.41 3.76
CA ALA A 159 -28.82 -3.43 3.58
C ALA A 159 -29.10 -2.61 2.31
N MET A 160 -29.15 -1.29 2.43
CA MET A 160 -29.19 -0.38 1.28
C MET A 160 -27.76 0.01 0.94
N LEU A 161 -27.26 -0.55 -0.16
CA LEU A 161 -25.92 -0.27 -0.66
C LEU A 161 -25.95 0.99 -1.52
N SER A 162 -25.06 1.94 -1.25
CA SER A 162 -24.91 3.17 -2.02
C SER A 162 -23.50 3.31 -2.55
N GLN A 163 -23.38 3.99 -3.68
CA GLN A 163 -22.13 4.51 -4.20
C GLN A 163 -22.21 6.04 -4.26
N PRO A 164 -21.11 6.75 -3.95
CA PRO A 164 -21.01 8.18 -4.18
C PRO A 164 -21.11 8.53 -5.66
N LYS A 165 -21.49 9.77 -5.97
CA LYS A 165 -21.63 10.24 -7.35
C LYS A 165 -20.28 10.21 -8.10
N PRO A 166 -20.28 10.14 -9.44
CA PRO A 166 -19.05 10.09 -10.24
C PRO A 166 -18.04 11.21 -9.97
N ASP A 167 -18.52 12.41 -9.68
CA ASP A 167 -17.71 13.61 -9.52
C ASP A 167 -17.18 13.81 -8.08
N GLU A 168 -17.59 12.96 -7.15
CA GLU A 168 -17.12 13.06 -5.77
C GLU A 168 -15.72 12.44 -5.62
N GLU A 169 -14.77 13.20 -5.05
CA GLU A 169 -13.42 12.72 -4.72
C GLU A 169 -13.44 11.43 -3.88
N TYR A 170 -14.48 11.28 -3.04
CA TYR A 170 -14.68 10.09 -2.23
C TYR A 170 -14.87 8.82 -3.08
N ARG A 171 -15.40 8.91 -4.30
CA ARG A 171 -15.50 7.76 -5.21
C ARG A 171 -14.12 7.22 -5.57
N THR A 172 -13.20 8.11 -5.93
CA THR A 172 -11.81 7.77 -6.27
C THR A 172 -11.13 7.09 -5.09
N TYR A 173 -11.43 7.52 -3.85
CA TYR A 173 -10.94 6.88 -2.64
C TYR A 173 -11.46 5.45 -2.48
N LEU A 174 -12.76 5.24 -2.67
CA LEU A 174 -13.35 3.89 -2.60
C LEU A 174 -12.74 2.95 -3.65
N ILE A 175 -12.54 3.45 -4.88
CA ILE A 175 -11.90 2.67 -5.95
C ILE A 175 -10.46 2.33 -5.58
N LYS A 176 -9.66 3.29 -5.09
CA LYS A 176 -8.29 3.05 -4.62
C LYS A 176 -8.23 1.93 -3.58
N GLU A 177 -9.13 1.96 -2.60
CA GLU A 177 -9.17 0.96 -1.51
C GLU A 177 -9.84 -0.37 -1.94
N GLY A 178 -10.38 -0.44 -3.16
CA GLY A 178 -11.12 -1.59 -3.68
C GLY A 178 -12.45 -1.82 -2.97
N ILE A 179 -13.04 -0.77 -2.40
CA ILE A 179 -14.36 -0.77 -1.76
C ILE A 179 -15.41 -0.54 -2.85
N TRP A 180 -16.36 -1.47 -2.97
CA TRP A 180 -17.39 -1.40 -4.00
C TRP A 180 -18.58 -0.51 -3.60
N ALA A 181 -19.01 -0.57 -2.34
CA ALA A 181 -20.18 0.16 -1.87
C ALA A 181 -20.09 0.50 -0.39
N THR A 182 -20.90 1.48 0.02
CA THR A 182 -21.11 1.85 1.43
C THR A 182 -22.54 1.53 1.84
N ALA A 183 -22.77 1.14 3.08
CA ALA A 183 -24.12 1.01 3.64
C ALA A 183 -24.18 1.58 5.05
N PHE A 184 -25.23 2.37 5.31
CA PHE A 184 -25.57 2.79 6.66
C PHE A 184 -26.56 1.79 7.25
N ILE A 185 -26.21 1.15 8.37
CA ILE A 185 -27.05 0.16 9.02
C ILE A 185 -27.56 0.70 10.35
N THR A 186 -28.86 0.97 10.39
CA THR A 186 -29.58 1.38 11.60
C THR A 186 -30.39 0.23 12.19
N SER A 187 -30.82 -0.74 11.38
CA SER A 187 -31.80 -1.78 11.75
C SER A 187 -31.22 -3.01 12.49
N GLU A 188 -32.09 -3.75 13.17
CA GLU A 188 -31.76 -4.82 14.13
C GLU A 188 -31.48 -6.21 13.55
N ARG A 189 -31.61 -6.40 12.24
CA ARG A 189 -31.53 -7.74 11.62
C ARG A 189 -30.12 -8.05 11.12
N ILE A 190 -29.16 -8.09 12.04
CA ILE A 190 -27.82 -8.61 11.79
C ILE A 190 -27.70 -9.94 12.51
N PHE A 191 -27.52 -11.03 11.76
CA PHE A 191 -27.30 -12.35 12.33
C PHE A 191 -25.82 -12.69 12.24
N ILE A 192 -25.23 -13.03 13.37
CA ILE A 192 -23.89 -13.59 13.45
C ILE A 192 -24.05 -15.08 13.17
N ASN A 193 -23.44 -15.54 12.09
CA ASN A 193 -23.40 -16.97 11.86
C ASN A 193 -22.17 -17.50 12.61
N ASN A 194 -22.40 -18.23 13.71
CA ASN A 194 -21.35 -18.87 14.51
C ASN A 194 -20.80 -20.10 13.76
N GLY A 195 -20.29 -19.88 12.54
CA GLY A 195 -19.36 -20.79 11.90
C GLY A 195 -17.96 -20.30 12.24
N ASP A 196 -17.17 -21.15 12.90
CA ASP A 196 -15.85 -20.82 13.45
C ASP A 196 -14.77 -20.71 12.36
N ASN A 197 -15.04 -19.91 11.33
CA ASN A 197 -14.14 -19.66 10.22
C ASN A 197 -13.45 -18.30 10.42
N ARG A 198 -12.84 -18.12 11.60
CA ARG A 198 -12.04 -16.94 11.89
C ARG A 198 -10.85 -16.94 10.95
N SER A 199 -10.69 -15.89 10.15
CA SER A 199 -9.51 -15.72 9.30
C SER A 199 -8.24 -15.84 10.15
N TRP A 200 -7.24 -16.57 9.67
CA TRP A 200 -5.91 -16.71 10.29
C TRP A 200 -5.37 -15.37 10.83
N PHE A 201 -5.50 -14.28 10.05
CA PHE A 201 -5.16 -12.90 10.43
C PHE A 201 -5.80 -12.43 11.75
N ALA A 202 -7.11 -12.64 11.89
CA ALA A 202 -7.84 -12.29 13.10
C ALA A 202 -7.36 -13.14 14.29
N GLN A 203 -7.06 -14.42 14.06
CA GLN A 203 -6.59 -15.33 15.11
C GLN A 203 -5.17 -14.96 15.58
N SER A 204 -4.22 -14.74 14.66
CA SER A 204 -2.84 -14.37 14.98
C SER A 204 -2.76 -13.05 15.74
N SER A 205 -3.54 -12.03 15.36
CA SER A 205 -3.57 -10.75 16.08
C SER A 205 -4.18 -10.87 17.48
N THR A 206 -5.19 -11.72 17.67
CA THR A 206 -5.76 -11.99 19.01
C THR A 206 -4.82 -12.77 19.91
N LEU A 207 -4.05 -13.74 19.38
CA LEU A 207 -3.03 -14.48 20.12
C LEU A 207 -1.88 -13.55 20.53
N PHE A 208 -1.45 -12.67 19.64
CA PHE A 208 -0.40 -11.69 19.97
C PHE A 208 -0.85 -10.73 21.09
N ALA A 209 -2.11 -10.28 21.04
CA ALA A 209 -2.66 -9.41 22.08
C ALA A 209 -2.73 -10.08 23.47
N GLN A 210 -2.77 -11.42 23.57
CA GLN A 210 -2.75 -12.12 24.86
C GLN A 210 -1.39 -12.03 25.57
N PHE A 211 -0.29 -11.82 24.84
CA PHE A 211 1.04 -11.69 25.42
C PHE A 211 1.34 -10.30 25.98
N LEU A 212 0.51 -9.29 25.68
CA LEU A 212 0.69 -7.92 26.17
C LEU A 212 -0.25 -7.62 27.34
N HIS A 213 0.26 -6.88 28.33
CA HIS A 213 -0.57 -6.32 29.39
C HIS A 213 -1.55 -5.29 28.80
N ARG A 214 -2.82 -5.28 29.26
CA ARG A 214 -3.90 -4.36 28.82
C ARG A 214 -3.47 -2.89 28.64
N SER A 215 -2.67 -2.32 29.55
CA SER A 215 -2.21 -0.93 29.45
C SER A 215 -1.25 -0.69 28.28
N THR A 216 -0.43 -1.69 27.94
CA THR A 216 0.53 -1.63 26.82
C THR A 216 -0.17 -1.82 25.47
N ILE A 217 -1.23 -2.63 25.43
CA ILE A 217 -2.02 -2.88 24.21
C ILE A 217 -2.57 -1.56 23.63
N ASN A 218 -3.05 -0.66 24.50
CA ASN A 218 -3.62 0.64 24.10
C ASN A 218 -2.62 1.55 23.36
N LEU A 219 -1.32 1.39 23.59
CA LEU A 219 -0.27 2.10 22.86
C LEU A 219 0.28 1.27 21.70
N PHE A 220 0.46 -0.03 21.92
CA PHE A 220 1.09 -0.93 20.97
C PHE A 220 0.26 -1.12 19.70
N ASN A 221 -1.03 -1.42 19.84
CA ASN A 221 -1.94 -1.67 18.72
C ASN A 221 -1.97 -0.53 17.69
N PRO A 222 -2.18 0.74 18.09
CA PRO A 222 -2.20 1.83 17.13
C PRO A 222 -0.82 2.20 16.60
N LEU A 223 0.24 2.06 17.40
CA LEU A 223 1.60 2.44 17.02
C LEU A 223 2.26 1.44 16.07
N PHE A 224 2.11 0.15 16.34
CA PHE A 224 2.75 -0.94 15.61
C PHE A 224 1.79 -1.71 14.72
N LEU A 225 0.53 -1.92 15.11
CA LEU A 225 -0.43 -2.68 14.28
C LEU A 225 -1.34 -1.77 13.44
N GLY A 226 -1.31 -0.45 13.67
CA GLY A 226 -2.22 0.51 13.03
C GLY A 226 -3.69 0.37 13.47
N LYS A 227 -3.98 -0.44 14.49
CA LYS A 227 -5.34 -0.68 15.01
C LYS A 227 -5.72 0.44 15.99
N ARG A 228 -6.70 1.27 15.64
CA ARG A 228 -7.20 2.33 16.53
C ARG A 228 -8.01 1.75 17.68
N GLU A 229 -7.64 2.08 18.92
CA GLU A 229 -8.37 1.64 20.11
C GLU A 229 -9.32 2.70 20.68
N LYS A 230 -10.42 2.22 21.27
CA LYS A 230 -11.50 3.06 21.82
C LYS A 230 -11.20 3.63 23.21
N THR A 231 -10.26 3.06 23.95
CA THR A 231 -10.09 3.32 25.39
C THR A 231 -9.58 4.73 25.72
N ILE A 232 -9.14 5.50 24.71
CA ILE A 232 -8.41 6.76 24.87
C ILE A 232 -9.35 7.97 24.85
N THR A 233 -10.64 7.77 24.56
CA THR A 233 -11.66 8.83 24.54
C THR A 233 -11.88 9.51 25.90
N ASN A 234 -11.39 8.93 26.99
CA ASN A 234 -11.51 9.48 28.35
C ASN A 234 -10.32 10.35 28.79
N LEU A 235 -9.31 10.56 27.93
CA LEU A 235 -8.18 11.45 28.24
C LEU A 235 -8.52 12.92 27.94
N SER A 236 -7.83 13.86 28.60
CA SER A 236 -7.96 15.29 28.28
C SER A 236 -7.56 15.57 26.83
N ILE A 237 -8.15 16.62 26.23
CA ILE A 237 -7.94 16.99 24.82
C ILE A 237 -6.44 17.17 24.48
N GLN A 238 -5.65 17.69 25.44
CA GLN A 238 -4.20 17.84 25.28
C GLN A 238 -3.45 16.51 25.23
N HIS A 239 -3.81 15.55 26.08
CA HIS A 239 -3.20 14.22 26.05
C HIS A 239 -3.62 13.43 24.82
N GLN A 240 -4.86 13.62 24.36
CA GLN A 240 -5.31 13.06 23.09
C GLN A 240 -4.51 13.64 21.93
N SER A 241 -4.36 14.96 21.81
CA SER A 241 -3.66 15.57 20.67
C SER A 241 -2.18 15.14 20.57
N LEU A 242 -1.48 15.05 21.70
CA LEU A 242 -0.11 14.51 21.77
C LEU A 242 -0.06 13.05 21.34
N TYR A 243 -0.98 12.23 21.85
CA TYR A 243 -1.10 10.83 21.49
C TYR A 243 -1.38 10.63 20.00
N TRP A 244 -2.32 11.38 19.45
CA TRP A 244 -2.64 11.38 18.02
C TRP A 244 -1.44 11.84 17.20
N GLY A 245 -0.71 12.88 17.61
CA GLY A 245 0.51 13.30 16.94
C GLY A 245 1.53 12.15 16.86
N ILE A 246 1.84 11.52 17.99
CA ILE A 246 2.83 10.43 18.06
C ILE A 246 2.37 9.21 17.24
N VAL A 247 1.14 8.74 17.46
CA VAL A 247 0.58 7.57 16.77
C VAL A 247 0.45 7.83 15.27
N HIS A 248 -0.06 8.99 14.87
CA HIS A 248 -0.26 9.34 13.47
C HIS A 248 1.08 9.45 12.72
N HIS A 249 2.08 10.10 13.33
CA HIS A 249 3.41 10.22 12.71
C HIS A 249 4.16 8.88 12.67
N MET A 250 4.10 8.07 13.73
CA MET A 250 4.80 6.77 13.77
C MET A 250 4.14 5.72 12.87
N ALA A 251 2.80 5.61 12.90
CA ALA A 251 2.06 4.65 12.08
C ALA A 251 2.10 5.00 10.58
N ARG A 252 2.28 6.30 10.24
CA ARG A 252 2.36 6.76 8.84
C ARG A 252 3.77 6.98 8.29
N SER A 253 4.82 7.07 9.10
CA SER A 253 6.18 7.32 8.57
C SER A 253 6.89 6.07 8.04
N GLY A 254 6.48 4.87 8.49
CA GLY A 254 7.17 3.61 8.18
C GLY A 254 8.54 3.48 8.86
N ILE A 255 8.92 4.43 9.74
CA ILE A 255 10.21 4.41 10.45
C ILE A 255 10.28 3.25 11.45
N HIS A 256 9.16 2.92 12.09
CA HIS A 256 9.08 1.82 13.04
C HIS A 256 9.52 0.48 12.42
N LEU A 257 9.19 0.25 11.15
CA LEU A 257 9.58 -0.97 10.43
C LEU A 257 11.08 -1.02 10.16
N VAL A 258 11.68 0.12 9.80
CA VAL A 258 13.14 0.25 9.61
C VAL A 258 13.87 0.02 10.94
N THR A 259 13.35 0.58 12.03
CA THR A 259 13.88 0.37 13.38
C THR A 259 13.79 -1.10 13.79
N LEU A 260 12.65 -1.76 13.55
CA LEU A 260 12.46 -3.18 13.84
C LEU A 260 13.41 -4.06 13.03
N PHE A 261 13.57 -3.77 11.74
CA PHE A 261 14.54 -4.44 10.87
C PHE A 261 15.98 -4.28 11.40
N GLY A 262 16.37 -3.05 11.77
CA GLY A 262 17.69 -2.77 12.36
C GLY A 262 17.91 -3.53 13.66
N LEU A 263 16.91 -3.58 14.54
CA LEU A 263 16.95 -4.31 15.80
C LEU A 263 17.18 -5.81 15.57
N PHE A 264 16.37 -6.46 14.73
CA PHE A 264 16.54 -7.89 14.43
C PHE A 264 17.88 -8.18 13.78
N MET A 265 18.32 -7.36 12.82
CA MET A 265 19.62 -7.51 12.20
C MET A 265 20.77 -7.38 13.21
N GLY A 266 20.67 -6.46 14.17
CA GLY A 266 21.63 -6.29 15.27
C GLY A 266 21.65 -7.49 16.22
N LEU A 267 20.47 -7.96 16.66
CA LEU A 267 20.35 -9.15 17.52
C LEU A 267 20.92 -10.40 16.86
N PHE A 268 20.58 -10.64 15.59
CA PHE A 268 21.09 -11.78 14.84
C PHE A 268 22.60 -11.68 14.56
N HIS A 269 23.12 -10.46 14.44
CA HIS A 269 24.56 -10.24 14.37
C HIS A 269 25.24 -10.63 15.70
N TYR A 270 24.70 -10.17 16.83
CA TYR A 270 25.21 -10.49 18.16
C TYR A 270 25.14 -12.00 18.46
N ALA A 271 24.05 -12.65 18.05
CA ALA A 271 23.86 -14.10 18.15
C ALA A 271 24.72 -14.91 17.15
N ARG A 272 25.60 -14.26 16.38
CA ARG A 272 26.52 -14.90 15.40
C ARG A 272 25.82 -15.77 14.35
N ILE A 273 24.58 -15.44 13.99
CA ILE A 273 23.86 -16.13 12.92
C ILE A 273 24.57 -15.86 11.58
N LYS A 274 24.78 -16.91 10.77
CA LYS A 274 25.46 -16.77 9.47
C LYS A 274 24.73 -15.77 8.58
N HIS A 275 25.50 -15.03 7.77
CA HIS A 275 25.01 -13.91 6.96
C HIS A 275 23.73 -14.21 6.17
N PHE A 276 23.68 -15.32 5.44
CA PHE A 276 22.53 -15.70 4.63
C PHE A 276 21.26 -15.93 5.47
N TYR A 277 21.37 -16.76 6.53
CA TYR A 277 20.22 -17.09 7.39
C TYR A 277 19.71 -15.88 8.16
N ARG A 278 20.59 -14.95 8.55
CA ARG A 278 20.19 -13.71 9.19
C ARG A 278 19.20 -12.91 8.34
N TYR A 279 19.50 -12.71 7.06
CA TYR A 279 18.63 -11.98 6.14
C TYR A 279 17.35 -12.76 5.81
N LEU A 280 17.45 -14.09 5.64
CA LEU A 280 16.29 -14.95 5.38
C LEU A 280 15.28 -14.92 6.54
N ILE A 281 15.75 -15.14 7.78
CA ILE A 281 14.91 -15.12 8.98
C ILE A 281 14.30 -13.73 9.16
N CYS A 282 15.08 -12.67 8.96
CA CYS A 282 14.57 -11.30 9.07
C CYS A 282 13.47 -11.02 8.01
N GLY A 283 13.64 -11.50 6.77
CA GLY A 283 12.60 -11.40 5.73
C GLY A 283 11.32 -12.11 6.12
N ILE A 284 11.41 -13.33 6.67
CA ILE A 284 10.25 -14.09 7.17
C ILE A 284 9.54 -13.32 8.29
N LEU A 285 10.29 -12.75 9.25
CA LEU A 285 9.71 -11.95 10.34
C LEU A 285 9.00 -10.69 9.83
N MET A 286 9.58 -10.00 8.85
CA MET A 286 8.97 -8.80 8.25
C MET A 286 7.68 -9.15 7.49
N PHE A 287 7.64 -10.27 6.77
CA PHE A 287 6.40 -10.77 6.16
C PHE A 287 5.36 -11.18 7.21
N GLY A 288 5.77 -11.88 8.26
CA GLY A 288 4.87 -12.21 9.37
C GLY A 288 4.28 -10.96 10.04
N TYR A 289 5.05 -9.88 10.12
CA TYR A 289 4.57 -8.61 10.67
C TYR A 289 3.54 -7.89 9.76
N LEU A 290 3.67 -8.01 8.43
CA LEU A 290 2.65 -7.55 7.49
C LEU A 290 1.30 -8.24 7.74
N GLU A 291 1.31 -9.54 8.05
CA GLU A 291 0.10 -10.34 8.34
C GLU A 291 -0.57 -10.05 9.69
N ILE A 292 0.00 -9.19 10.54
CA ILE A 292 -0.61 -8.82 11.83
C ILE A 292 -0.99 -7.33 11.85
N SER A 293 -0.39 -6.54 10.96
CA SER A 293 -0.55 -5.10 10.89
C SER A 293 -1.60 -4.70 9.86
N ILE A 294 -2.21 -3.53 10.02
CA ILE A 294 -3.00 -2.89 8.97
C ILE A 294 -2.01 -2.08 8.10
N PRO A 295 -1.69 -2.54 6.88
CA PRO A 295 -0.65 -1.88 6.09
C PRO A 295 -1.11 -0.52 5.59
N SER A 296 -0.33 0.52 5.89
CA SER A 296 -0.42 1.82 5.22
C SER A 296 0.49 1.86 3.99
N LEU A 297 0.28 2.84 3.10
CA LEU A 297 1.11 2.96 1.90
C LEU A 297 2.60 3.20 2.24
N SER A 298 2.88 3.94 3.31
CA SER A 298 4.23 4.11 3.86
C SER A 298 4.82 2.85 4.44
N PHE A 299 4.00 2.02 5.10
CA PHE A 299 4.41 0.71 5.58
C PHE A 299 4.86 -0.18 4.41
N LEU A 300 4.03 -0.28 3.35
CA LEU A 300 4.33 -1.08 2.16
C LEU A 300 5.58 -0.59 1.43
N ARG A 301 5.80 0.73 1.39
CA ARG A 301 7.04 1.32 0.86
C ARG A 301 8.25 0.86 1.66
N ALA A 302 8.23 1.05 2.98
CA ALA A 302 9.35 0.67 3.85
C ALA A 302 9.64 -0.83 3.76
N LEU A 303 8.59 -1.66 3.79
CA LEU A 303 8.71 -3.12 3.66
C LEU A 303 9.36 -3.49 2.33
N SER A 304 8.88 -2.92 1.23
CA SER A 304 9.38 -3.19 -0.12
C SER A 304 10.85 -2.81 -0.26
N MET A 305 11.26 -1.64 0.27
CA MET A 305 12.66 -1.22 0.28
C MET A 305 13.55 -2.16 1.13
N ILE A 306 13.06 -2.62 2.29
CA ILE A 306 13.75 -3.61 3.12
C ILE A 306 13.88 -4.94 2.38
N MET A 307 12.83 -5.41 1.71
CA MET A 307 12.88 -6.65 0.93
C MET A 307 13.88 -6.56 -0.23
N ILE A 308 13.92 -5.42 -0.94
CA ILE A 308 14.93 -5.16 -1.97
C ILE A 308 16.34 -5.18 -1.36
N GLN A 309 16.52 -4.62 -0.17
CA GLN A 309 17.80 -4.66 0.55
C GLN A 309 18.20 -6.09 0.94
N ILE A 310 17.27 -6.90 1.45
CA ILE A 310 17.47 -8.31 1.79
C ILE A 310 17.92 -9.10 0.56
N ILE A 311 17.17 -8.99 -0.54
CA ILE A 311 17.47 -9.69 -1.80
C ILE A 311 18.85 -9.24 -2.33
N GLY A 312 19.11 -7.93 -2.34
CA GLY A 312 20.39 -7.39 -2.76
C GLY A 312 21.56 -7.92 -1.93
N LYS A 313 21.41 -8.00 -0.60
CA LYS A 313 22.45 -8.52 0.29
C LYS A 313 22.63 -10.04 0.16
N MET A 314 21.57 -10.80 -0.10
CA MET A 314 21.66 -12.24 -0.35
C MET A 314 22.41 -12.55 -1.66
N HIS A 315 22.19 -11.76 -2.71
CA HIS A 315 22.87 -11.89 -4.01
C HIS A 315 24.17 -11.08 -4.12
N LYS A 316 24.66 -10.47 -3.03
CA LYS A 316 25.86 -9.63 -3.00
C LYS A 316 25.82 -8.43 -3.96
N PHE A 317 24.64 -7.96 -4.33
CA PHE A 317 24.47 -6.73 -5.09
C PHE A 317 24.68 -5.49 -4.22
N GLN A 318 25.17 -4.43 -4.84
CA GLN A 318 25.28 -3.13 -4.19
C GLN A 318 23.88 -2.52 -4.02
N TYR A 319 23.48 -2.30 -2.77
CA TYR A 319 22.22 -1.64 -2.46
C TYR A 319 22.33 -0.14 -2.74
N SER A 320 21.38 0.39 -3.52
CA SER A 320 21.22 1.82 -3.76
C SER A 320 19.83 2.23 -3.33
N SER A 321 19.73 3.20 -2.40
CA SER A 321 18.44 3.73 -1.94
C SER A 321 17.61 4.32 -3.08
N VAL A 322 18.25 4.89 -4.11
CA VAL A 322 17.56 5.39 -5.31
C VAL A 322 16.94 4.26 -6.09
N HIS A 323 17.68 3.18 -6.37
CA HIS A 323 17.13 2.02 -7.07
C HIS A 323 16.00 1.37 -6.28
N ALA A 324 16.16 1.23 -4.96
CA ALA A 324 15.14 0.64 -4.10
C ALA A 324 13.85 1.47 -4.10
N LEU A 325 13.95 2.80 -3.94
CA LEU A 325 12.78 3.68 -3.98
C LEU A 325 12.12 3.66 -5.36
N THR A 326 12.92 3.70 -6.43
CA THR A 326 12.42 3.73 -7.82
C THR A 326 11.68 2.44 -8.15
N LEU A 327 12.26 1.28 -7.82
CA LEU A 327 11.64 -0.02 -8.03
C LEU A 327 10.37 -0.18 -7.18
N THR A 328 10.41 0.25 -5.92
CA THR A 328 9.23 0.24 -5.03
C THR A 328 8.10 1.11 -5.58
N THR A 329 8.45 2.28 -6.12
CA THR A 329 7.49 3.22 -6.74
C THR A 329 6.85 2.58 -7.97
N LEU A 330 7.66 1.99 -8.84
CA LEU A 330 7.19 1.33 -10.06
C LEU A 330 6.21 0.19 -9.72
N PHE A 331 6.56 -0.67 -8.75
CA PHE A 331 5.67 -1.74 -8.32
C PHE A 331 4.37 -1.22 -7.69
N THR A 332 4.46 -0.19 -6.85
CA THR A 332 3.29 0.40 -6.18
C THR A 332 2.30 0.98 -7.20
N VAL A 333 2.80 1.77 -8.16
CA VAL A 333 1.98 2.40 -9.20
C VAL A 333 1.42 1.37 -10.19
N SER A 334 2.22 0.37 -10.55
CA SER A 334 1.77 -0.70 -11.45
C SER A 334 0.67 -1.57 -10.82
N TYR A 335 0.73 -1.78 -9.49
CA TYR A 335 -0.28 -2.53 -8.75
C TYR A 335 -1.56 -1.72 -8.54
N ASN A 336 -1.43 -0.46 -8.11
CA ASN A 336 -2.55 0.44 -7.87
C ASN A 336 -2.21 1.87 -8.34
N PRO A 337 -2.59 2.23 -9.58
CA PRO A 337 -2.28 3.54 -10.15
C PRO A 337 -3.04 4.68 -9.47
N TRP A 338 -4.16 4.40 -8.79
CA TRP A 338 -4.95 5.40 -8.06
C TRP A 338 -4.17 6.05 -6.93
N CYS A 339 -3.18 5.35 -6.35
CA CYS A 339 -2.38 5.85 -5.24
C CYS A 339 -1.70 7.21 -5.52
N ILE A 340 -1.32 7.51 -6.76
CA ILE A 340 -0.62 8.76 -7.12
C ILE A 340 -1.46 10.01 -6.81
N LEU A 341 -2.78 9.90 -6.90
CA LEU A 341 -3.70 11.00 -6.66
C LEU A 341 -3.85 11.36 -5.18
N PHE A 342 -3.38 10.51 -4.28
CA PHE A 342 -3.59 10.67 -2.84
C PHE A 342 -2.34 11.19 -2.13
N LEU A 343 -2.61 12.00 -1.10
CA LEU A 343 -1.58 12.66 -0.30
C LEU A 343 -0.67 11.67 0.45
N ASP A 344 -1.16 10.49 0.81
CA ASP A 344 -0.37 9.46 1.49
C ASP A 344 0.79 8.95 0.64
N PHE A 345 0.59 8.79 -0.67
CA PHE A 345 1.66 8.45 -1.61
C PHE A 345 2.66 9.59 -1.74
N GLN A 346 2.16 10.81 -2.00
CA GLN A 346 2.97 11.99 -2.24
C GLN A 346 3.88 12.32 -1.06
N LEU A 347 3.32 12.29 0.16
CA LEU A 347 4.10 12.51 1.37
C LEU A 347 5.09 11.37 1.60
N SER A 348 4.68 10.11 1.44
CA SER A 348 5.58 9.00 1.74
C SER A 348 6.73 8.86 0.75
N PHE A 349 6.42 8.76 -0.54
CA PHE A 349 7.40 8.55 -1.60
C PHE A 349 8.13 9.85 -1.95
N GLY A 350 7.41 10.98 -2.02
CA GLY A 350 7.98 12.28 -2.36
C GLY A 350 8.97 12.76 -1.30
N ILE A 351 8.61 12.73 -0.01
CA ILE A 351 9.55 13.12 1.06
C ILE A 351 10.76 12.18 1.07
N THR A 352 10.55 10.86 0.91
CA THR A 352 11.67 9.91 0.84
C THR A 352 12.60 10.22 -0.34
N ALA A 353 12.06 10.57 -1.51
CA ALA A 353 12.85 10.97 -2.67
C ALA A 353 13.67 12.23 -2.39
N VAL A 354 13.05 13.26 -1.79
CA VAL A 354 13.73 14.51 -1.41
C VAL A 354 14.85 14.24 -0.40
N ILE A 355 14.59 13.41 0.63
CA ILE A 355 15.59 13.02 1.62
C ILE A 355 16.78 12.33 0.94
N ILE A 356 16.53 11.32 0.09
CA ILE A 356 17.60 10.62 -0.63
C ILE A 356 18.41 11.59 -1.48
N TRP A 357 17.75 12.48 -2.22
CA TRP A 357 18.42 13.48 -3.05
C TRP A 357 19.31 14.42 -2.22
N LEU A 358 18.81 14.92 -1.08
CA LEU A 358 19.59 15.79 -0.18
C LEU A 358 20.82 15.07 0.38
N PHE A 359 20.68 13.81 0.79
CA PHE A 359 21.80 13.01 1.32
C PHE A 359 22.86 12.73 0.25
N GLN A 360 22.45 12.42 -0.98
CA GLN A 360 23.38 12.22 -2.10
C GLN A 360 24.16 13.50 -2.43
N ARG A 361 23.47 14.65 -2.46
CA ARG A 361 24.11 15.95 -2.71
C ARG A 361 25.14 16.31 -1.64
N LYS A 362 24.87 16.01 -0.37
CA LYS A 362 25.83 16.23 0.72
C LYS A 362 27.06 15.34 0.55
N TRP A 363 26.87 14.03 0.32
CA TRP A 363 27.98 13.10 0.08
C TRP A 363 28.86 13.52 -1.10
N ALA A 364 28.27 13.96 -2.22
CA ALA A 364 29.02 14.44 -3.38
C ALA A 364 29.93 15.64 -3.05
N LYS A 365 29.48 16.54 -2.16
CA LYS A 365 30.30 17.66 -1.70
C LYS A 365 31.41 17.21 -0.76
N THR A 366 31.15 16.28 0.17
CA THR A 366 32.18 15.83 1.13
C THR A 366 33.31 15.04 0.45
N VAL A 367 33.01 14.25 -0.58
CA VAL A 367 34.02 13.50 -1.35
C VAL A 367 34.86 14.45 -2.23
N ALA A 368 34.29 15.53 -2.74
CA ALA A 368 35.04 16.55 -3.50
C ALA A 368 36.06 17.33 -2.64
N PHE A 369 35.96 17.26 -1.30
CA PHE A 369 36.89 17.86 -0.34
C PHE A 369 37.83 16.85 0.33
N ALA A 370 37.84 15.57 -0.10
CA ALA A 370 38.85 14.64 0.37
C ALA A 370 40.23 15.05 -0.21
N PRO A 371 41.23 15.41 0.61
CA PRO A 371 42.55 15.74 0.09
C PRO A 371 43.10 14.53 -0.65
N LYS A 372 43.63 14.76 -1.86
CA LYS A 372 44.43 13.76 -2.58
C LYS A 372 45.59 13.37 -1.66
N ILE A 373 45.50 12.21 -1.02
CA ILE A 373 46.64 11.60 -0.35
C ILE A 373 47.58 11.19 -1.48
N ILE A 374 48.56 12.05 -1.74
CA ILE A 374 49.70 11.74 -2.59
C ILE A 374 50.50 10.71 -1.81
N ILE A 375 50.40 9.44 -2.21
CA ILE A 375 51.30 8.39 -1.72
C ILE A 375 52.62 8.61 -2.47
N PRO A 376 53.74 8.97 -1.79
CA PRO A 376 55.03 9.05 -2.46
C PRO A 376 55.46 7.63 -2.87
N SER A 377 56.01 7.55 -4.07
CA SER A 377 56.49 6.35 -4.77
C SER A 377 57.54 5.56 -4.00
#